data_AF-A0A5C0UE69-F1
#
_entry.id   AF-A0A5C0UE69-F1
#
_cell.length_a   1.000
_cell.length_b   1.000
_cell.length_c   1.000
_cell.angle_alpha   90.00
_cell.angle_beta   90.00
_cell.angle_gamma   90.00
#
_symmetry.space_group_name_H-M   'P 1'
#
loop_
_entity.id
_entity.type
_entity.pdbx_description
1 polymer ?
#
loop_
_entity_poly.entity_id
_entity_poly.type
_entity_poly.pdbx_seq_one_letter_code
_entity_poly.pdbx_strand_id
1 'polypeptide(L)'
;MNNENNISNMSFEEIIMKLEQITTKLESGSMPLDQAVETYTSGIELKKTAEKQLKNAYLKLQSVQESAIVSKFREQFVILLENFQNSIIQSLESKDSESSIKAKNKEFLSNLIEIYNRSSQ
;
A
#
# COMPACT_ATOMS: atom_id res chain seq x y z
N MET A 1 27.90 -8.06 1.15
CA MET A 1 27.42 -7.25 2.30
C MET A 1 26.67 -6.05 1.75
N ASN A 2 25.53 -5.68 2.37
CA ASN A 2 24.63 -4.55 2.09
C ASN A 2 23.39 -4.85 1.22
N ASN A 3 22.38 -5.52 1.77
CA ASN A 3 21.00 -5.48 1.23
C ASN A 3 19.94 -5.02 2.25
N GLU A 4 20.24 -5.04 3.55
CA GLU A 4 19.28 -4.66 4.61
C GLU A 4 19.02 -3.15 4.69
N ASN A 5 19.96 -2.31 4.23
CA ASN A 5 19.84 -0.84 4.29
C ASN A 5 19.07 -0.22 3.10
N ASN A 6 18.66 -1.01 2.10
CA ASN A 6 17.99 -0.48 0.91
C ASN A 6 16.46 -0.53 1.04
N ILE A 7 15.90 -1.61 1.61
CA ILE A 7 14.44 -1.82 1.67
C ILE A 7 13.76 -0.80 2.59
N SER A 8 14.41 -0.44 3.70
CA SER A 8 13.86 0.50 4.69
C SER A 8 13.69 1.94 4.17
N ASN A 9 14.40 2.31 3.09
CA ASN A 9 14.38 3.65 2.50
C ASN A 9 13.54 3.73 1.22
N MET A 10 12.96 2.62 0.75
CA MET A 10 12.13 2.64 -0.46
C MET A 10 10.80 3.35 -0.19
N SER A 11 10.30 4.08 -1.19
CA SER A 11 8.95 4.61 -1.17
C SER A 11 7.93 3.47 -1.22
N PHE A 12 6.69 3.75 -0.81
CA PHE A 12 5.62 2.77 -0.86
C PHE A 12 5.40 2.27 -2.31
N GLU A 13 5.39 3.19 -3.27
CA GLU A 13 5.23 2.92 -4.70
C GLU A 13 6.37 2.04 -5.24
N GLU A 14 7.61 2.28 -4.82
CA GLU A 14 8.77 1.46 -5.20
C GLU A 14 8.66 0.03 -4.67
N ILE A 15 8.16 -0.13 -3.43
CA ILE A 15 7.95 -1.45 -2.81
C ILE A 15 6.86 -2.21 -3.57
N ILE A 16 5.75 -1.56 -3.92
CA ILE A 16 4.66 -2.18 -4.70
C ILE A 16 5.16 -2.60 -6.09
N MET A 17 5.88 -1.72 -6.80
CA MET A 17 6.45 -2.04 -8.11
C MET A 17 7.36 -3.27 -8.06
N LYS A 18 8.19 -3.40 -7.01
CA LYS A 18 9.05 -4.58 -6.84
C LYS A 18 8.26 -5.85 -6.51
N LEU A 19 7.19 -5.75 -5.73
CA LEU A 19 6.30 -6.88 -5.44
C LEU A 19 5.59 -7.39 -6.69
N GLU A 20 5.15 -6.50 -7.59
CA GLU A 20 4.57 -6.88 -8.88
C GLU A 20 5.60 -7.61 -9.75
N GLN A 21 6.83 -7.07 -9.86
CA GLN A 21 7.91 -7.73 -10.59
C GLN A 21 8.25 -9.12 -10.04
N ILE A 22 8.25 -9.28 -8.71
CA ILE A 22 8.45 -10.57 -8.05
C ILE A 22 7.32 -11.54 -8.42
N THR A 23 6.07 -11.09 -8.34
CA THR A 23 4.89 -11.90 -8.69
C THR A 23 4.96 -12.35 -10.14
N THR A 24 5.23 -11.44 -11.08
CA THR A 24 5.39 -11.78 -12.51
C THR A 24 6.49 -12.81 -12.74
N LYS A 25 7.64 -12.70 -12.06
CA LYS A 25 8.76 -13.65 -12.18
C LYS A 25 8.45 -15.03 -11.59
N LEU A 26 7.70 -15.09 -10.50
CA LEU A 26 7.28 -16.36 -9.90
C LEU A 26 6.22 -17.05 -10.77
N GLU A 27 5.30 -16.28 -11.34
CA GLU A 27 4.23 -16.78 -12.21
C GLU A 27 4.74 -17.25 -13.58
N SER A 28 5.84 -16.71 -14.08
CA SER A 28 6.41 -17.15 -15.36
C SER A 28 6.90 -18.59 -15.32
N GLY A 29 7.13 -19.18 -14.13
CA GLY A 29 7.49 -20.59 -13.93
C GLY A 29 8.83 -21.00 -14.54
N SER A 30 9.59 -20.05 -15.09
CA SER A 30 10.85 -20.26 -15.81
C SER A 30 12.09 -20.17 -14.92
N MET A 31 11.88 -19.97 -13.61
CA MET A 31 12.93 -19.74 -12.62
C MET A 31 13.37 -21.05 -11.94
N PRO A 32 14.68 -21.30 -11.78
CA PRO A 32 15.20 -22.39 -10.95
C PRO A 32 14.69 -22.32 -9.50
N LEU A 33 14.52 -23.49 -8.86
CA LEU A 33 13.96 -23.60 -7.51
C LEU A 33 14.64 -22.70 -6.48
N ASP A 34 15.98 -22.69 -6.45
CA ASP A 34 16.74 -21.89 -5.47
C ASP A 34 16.48 -20.39 -5.62
N GLN A 35 16.41 -19.92 -6.87
CA GLN A 35 16.07 -18.53 -7.18
C GLN A 35 14.61 -18.19 -6.86
N ALA A 36 13.69 -19.15 -7.03
CA ALA A 36 12.29 -18.97 -6.68
C ALA A 36 12.12 -18.80 -5.16
N VAL A 37 12.86 -19.57 -4.36
CA VAL A 37 12.87 -19.44 -2.89
C VAL A 37 13.42 -18.09 -2.46
N GLU A 38 14.53 -17.62 -3.04
CA GLU A 38 15.09 -16.29 -2.77
C GLU A 38 14.14 -15.15 -3.15
N THR A 39 13.52 -15.27 -4.33
CA THR A 39 12.57 -14.30 -4.88
C THR A 39 11.31 -14.21 -4.01
N TYR A 40 10.79 -15.34 -3.55
CA TYR A 40 9.66 -15.41 -2.62
C TYR A 40 10.00 -14.79 -1.25
N THR A 41 11.17 -15.11 -0.71
CA THR A 41 11.65 -14.57 0.59
C THR A 41 11.78 -13.04 0.53
N SER A 42 12.36 -12.52 -0.55
CA SER A 42 12.44 -11.08 -0.80
C SER A 42 11.05 -10.43 -0.90
N GLY A 43 10.09 -11.12 -1.52
CA GLY A 43 8.70 -10.68 -1.59
C GLY A 43 8.04 -10.57 -0.21
N ILE A 44 8.29 -11.52 0.69
CA ILE A 44 7.78 -11.46 2.08
C ILE A 44 8.34 -10.24 2.82
N GLU A 45 9.62 -9.93 2.67
CA GLU A 45 10.25 -8.77 3.32
C GLU A 45 9.70 -7.44 2.79
N LEU A 46 9.51 -7.33 1.49
CA LEU A 46 8.88 -6.18 0.85
C LEU A 46 7.43 -6.00 1.32
N LYS A 47 6.64 -7.08 1.38
CA LYS A 47 5.27 -7.05 1.90
C LYS A 47 5.22 -6.54 3.35
N LYS A 48 6.07 -7.08 4.23
CA LYS A 48 6.17 -6.63 5.63
C LYS A 48 6.52 -5.16 5.73
N THR A 49 7.41 -4.68 4.85
CA THR A 49 7.80 -3.27 4.80
C THR A 49 6.65 -2.37 4.36
N ALA A 50 5.90 -2.77 3.32
CA ALA A 50 4.69 -2.07 2.87
C ALA A 50 3.64 -1.97 3.98
N GLU A 51 3.34 -3.08 4.66
CA GLU A 51 2.40 -3.13 5.80
C GLU A 51 2.82 -2.19 6.92
N LYS A 52 4.12 -2.15 7.25
CA LYS A 52 4.68 -1.24 8.26
C LYS A 52 4.55 0.22 7.86
N GLN A 53 4.79 0.56 6.59
CA GLN A 53 4.63 1.94 6.10
C GLN A 53 3.17 2.40 6.16
N LEU A 54 2.22 1.55 5.75
CA LEU A 54 0.79 1.83 5.86
C LEU A 54 0.35 2.03 7.32
N LYS A 55 0.78 1.13 8.21
CA LYS A 55 0.48 1.26 9.65
C LYS A 55 1.04 2.56 10.24
N ASN A 56 2.25 2.95 9.85
CA ASN A 56 2.86 4.19 10.32
C ASN A 56 2.12 5.43 9.78
N ALA A 57 1.66 5.40 8.52
CA ALA A 57 0.84 6.46 7.95
C ALA A 57 -0.48 6.60 8.72
N TYR A 58 -1.14 5.49 9.02
CA TYR A 58 -2.36 5.46 9.82
C TYR A 58 -2.18 6.03 11.23
N LEU A 59 -1.11 5.63 11.93
CA LEU A 59 -0.82 6.13 13.28
C LEU A 59 -0.49 7.63 13.30
N LYS A 60 0.26 8.13 12.31
CA LYS A 60 0.54 9.57 12.17
C LYS A 60 -0.74 10.38 11.97
N LEU A 61 -1.71 9.82 11.25
CA LEU A 61 -3.03 10.43 11.13
C LEU A 61 -3.71 10.45 12.49
N GLN A 62 -3.78 9.32 13.19
CA GLN A 62 -4.39 9.22 14.51
C GLN A 62 -3.80 10.14 15.60
N SER A 63 -2.56 10.61 15.46
CA SER A 63 -1.92 11.47 16.47
C SER A 63 -2.20 12.98 16.35
N VAL A 64 -2.94 13.46 15.34
CA VAL A 64 -3.24 14.91 15.19
C VAL A 64 -4.50 15.32 16.00
N GLN A 65 -4.33 16.06 17.09
CA GLN A 65 -5.37 16.78 17.87
C GLN A 65 -5.50 18.24 17.35
N GLU A 66 -6.59 19.03 17.48
CA GLU A 66 -7.98 18.85 17.91
C GLU A 66 -8.80 20.06 17.38
N SER A 67 -9.80 19.80 16.56
CA SER A 67 -10.86 20.73 16.11
C SER A 67 -12.01 19.85 15.61
N ALA A 68 -13.28 20.22 15.83
CA ALA A 68 -14.43 19.43 15.38
C ALA A 68 -14.44 19.16 13.86
N ILE A 69 -13.78 20.03 13.08
CA ILE A 69 -13.55 19.85 11.65
C ILE A 69 -12.47 18.77 11.40
N VAL A 70 -11.39 18.81 12.19
CA VAL A 70 -10.29 17.84 12.12
C VAL A 70 -10.73 16.45 12.57
N SER A 71 -11.66 16.34 13.52
CA SER A 71 -12.20 15.04 13.97
C SER A 71 -13.11 14.39 12.92
N LYS A 72 -14.00 15.17 12.28
CA LYS A 72 -14.90 14.66 11.24
C LYS A 72 -14.16 14.24 9.97
N PHE A 73 -13.19 15.05 9.54
CA PHE A 73 -12.28 14.70 8.45
C PHE A 73 -11.53 13.40 8.75
N ARG A 74 -10.98 13.29 9.97
CA ARG A 74 -10.24 12.11 10.43
C ARG A 74 -11.10 10.84 10.42
N GLU A 75 -12.32 10.89 10.96
CA GLU A 75 -13.23 9.75 10.96
C GLU A 75 -13.54 9.26 9.54
N GLN A 76 -13.89 10.19 8.64
CA GLN A 76 -14.18 9.87 7.25
C GLN A 76 -12.95 9.36 6.50
N PHE A 77 -11.77 9.92 6.78
CA PHE A 77 -10.53 9.48 6.16
C PHE A 77 -10.09 8.09 6.64
N VAL A 78 -10.28 7.77 7.92
CA VAL A 78 -10.02 6.43 8.46
C VAL A 78 -10.87 5.38 7.75
N ILE A 79 -12.17 5.65 7.57
CA ILE A 79 -13.08 4.75 6.83
C ILE A 79 -12.65 4.60 5.37
N LEU A 80 -12.28 5.71 4.71
CA LEU A 80 -11.81 5.69 3.32
C LEU A 80 -10.53 4.85 3.17
N LEU A 81 -9.59 4.99 4.10
CA LEU A 81 -8.35 4.20 4.12
C LEU A 81 -8.61 2.71 4.34
N GLU A 82 -9.51 2.36 5.26
CA GLU A 82 -9.88 0.96 5.52
C GLU A 82 -10.53 0.32 4.29
N ASN A 83 -11.46 1.02 3.64
CA ASN A 83 -12.10 0.56 2.41
C ASN A 83 -11.09 0.39 1.27
N PHE A 84 -10.17 1.35 1.11
CA PHE A 84 -9.11 1.26 0.12
C PHE A 84 -8.19 0.08 0.40
N GLN A 85 -7.75 -0.10 1.65
CA GLN A 85 -6.92 -1.23 2.05
C GLN A 85 -7.61 -2.57 1.74
N ASN A 86 -8.87 -2.74 2.09
CA ASN A 86 -9.64 -3.95 1.79
C ASN A 86 -9.75 -4.19 0.27
N SER A 87 -9.97 -3.12 -0.50
CA SER A 87 -10.05 -3.17 -1.97
C SER A 87 -8.73 -3.56 -2.62
N ILE A 88 -7.58 -3.10 -2.08
CA ILE A 88 -6.24 -3.49 -2.54
C ILE A 88 -5.92 -4.92 -2.15
N ILE A 89 -6.23 -5.35 -0.92
CA ILE A 89 -6.03 -6.75 -0.48
C ILE A 89 -6.79 -7.71 -1.41
N GLN A 90 -8.07 -7.42 -1.69
CA GLN A 90 -8.87 -8.22 -2.61
C GLN A 90 -8.26 -8.28 -4.02
N SER A 91 -7.81 -7.14 -4.55
CA SER A 91 -7.15 -7.09 -5.87
C SER A 91 -5.85 -7.89 -5.91
N LEU A 92 -5.08 -7.90 -4.83
CA LEU A 92 -3.87 -8.70 -4.73
C LEU A 92 -4.17 -10.21 -4.60
N GLU A 93 -5.28 -10.58 -3.95
CA GLU A 93 -5.75 -11.98 -3.86
C GLU A 93 -6.34 -12.49 -5.19
N SER A 94 -7.01 -11.62 -5.96
CA SER A 94 -7.64 -11.97 -7.24
C SER A 94 -6.70 -11.89 -8.45
N LYS A 95 -5.43 -11.48 -8.25
CA LYS A 95 -4.46 -11.19 -9.33
C LYS A 95 -4.95 -10.12 -10.32
N ASP A 96 -5.58 -9.07 -9.81
CA ASP A 96 -5.97 -7.92 -10.64
C ASP A 96 -4.75 -7.24 -11.28
N SER A 97 -4.97 -6.58 -12.41
CA SER A 97 -3.91 -5.87 -13.14
C SER A 97 -3.44 -4.59 -12.44
N GLU A 98 -2.19 -4.20 -12.69
CA GLU A 98 -1.60 -2.92 -12.26
C GLU A 98 -2.49 -1.70 -12.61
N SER A 99 -3.15 -1.76 -13.77
CA SER A 99 -4.10 -0.72 -14.20
C SER A 99 -5.31 -0.59 -13.26
N SER A 100 -5.79 -1.69 -12.69
CA SER A 100 -6.90 -1.72 -11.71
C SER A 100 -6.47 -1.07 -10.40
N ILE A 101 -5.28 -1.44 -9.89
CA ILE A 101 -4.72 -0.88 -8.65
C ILE A 101 -4.47 0.64 -8.80
N LYS A 102 -3.92 1.08 -9.95
CA LYS A 102 -3.75 2.51 -10.25
C LYS A 102 -5.08 3.26 -10.32
N ALA A 103 -6.11 2.66 -10.91
CA ALA A 103 -7.44 3.26 -10.96
C ALA A 103 -8.05 3.42 -9.55
N LYS A 104 -7.93 2.39 -8.71
CA LYS A 104 -8.37 2.42 -7.30
C LYS A 104 -7.62 3.49 -6.49
N ASN A 105 -6.31 3.65 -6.71
CA ASN A 105 -5.55 4.72 -6.06
C ASN A 105 -6.03 6.11 -6.51
N LYS A 106 -6.29 6.29 -7.82
CA LYS A 106 -6.84 7.55 -8.34
C LYS A 106 -8.21 7.88 -7.74
N GLU A 107 -9.06 6.86 -7.61
CA GLU A 107 -10.38 6.99 -6.97
C GLU A 107 -10.26 7.37 -5.48
N PHE A 108 -9.37 6.69 -4.74
CA PHE A 108 -9.06 7.03 -3.36
C PHE A 108 -8.64 8.49 -3.20
N LEU A 109 -7.72 8.97 -4.04
CA LEU A 109 -7.26 10.37 -3.99
C LEU A 109 -8.38 11.36 -4.33
N SER A 110 -9.26 11.04 -5.28
CA SER A 110 -10.43 11.86 -5.58
C SER A 110 -11.38 11.95 -4.38
N ASN A 111 -11.68 10.81 -3.76
CA ASN A 111 -12.56 10.74 -2.59
C ASN A 111 -11.95 11.45 -1.38
N LEU A 112 -10.63 11.41 -1.21
CA LEU A 112 -9.92 12.14 -0.16
C LEU A 112 -10.10 13.67 -0.31
N ILE A 113 -9.97 14.18 -1.54
CA ILE A 113 -10.20 15.60 -1.84
C ILE A 113 -11.65 15.99 -1.53
N GLU A 114 -12.62 15.13 -1.86
CA GLU A 114 -14.03 15.37 -1.50
C GLU A 114 -14.26 15.42 0.00
N ILE A 115 -13.68 14.48 0.76
CA ILE A 115 -13.80 14.46 2.23
C ILE A 115 -13.20 15.73 2.84
N TYR A 116 -12.06 16.20 2.34
CA TYR A 116 -11.45 17.45 2.77
C TYR A 116 -12.38 18.65 2.53
N ASN A 117 -12.90 18.78 1.31
CA ASN A 117 -13.78 19.89 0.94
C ASN A 117 -15.08 19.91 1.77
N ARG A 118 -15.69 18.74 2.00
CA ARG A 118 -16.91 18.62 2.83
C ARG A 118 -16.68 18.87 4.32
N SER A 119 -15.48 18.59 4.81
CA SER A 119 -15.13 18.84 6.21
C SER A 119 -14.73 20.30 6.45
N SER A 120 -14.33 21.04 5.40
CA SER A 120 -13.97 22.45 5.45
C SER A 120 -15.14 23.43 5.36
N GLN A 121 -16.37 22.94 5.11
CA GLN A 121 -17.63 23.69 5.14
C GLN A 121 -18.31 23.54 6.49
#